data_AF-A0A258C9X2-F1
#
_entry.id   AF-A0A258C9X2-F1
#
_cell.length_a   1.000
_cell.length_b   1.000
_cell.length_c   1.000
_cell.angle_alpha   90.00
_cell.angle_beta   90.00
_cell.angle_gamma   90.00
#
_symmetry.space_group_name_H-M   'P 1'
#
loop_
_entity.id
_entity.type
_entity.pdbx_description
1 polymer ?
#
loop_
_entity_poly.entity_id
_entity_poly.type
_entity_poly.pdbx_seq_one_letter_code
_entity_poly.pdbx_strand_id
1 'polypeptide(L)'
;MKKKNKVIVNLSALANIKSGRQQRPGLRILLMMFSLVCAAASVQAQPQGMLDRLEKPAHKAVKAAESSLNSLALAGDRTVVVGERGHILWMDGADNHWRQADVPVSSDLTAVQFVDENTGWVVGHDGVVLHSQDGGESWSLQLNGHQIAALH
;
A
#
# COMPACT_ATOMS: atom_id res chain seq x y z
N MET A 1 -94.58 -28.86 31.87
CA MET A 1 -94.86 -27.49 31.37
C MET A 1 -93.65 -27.01 30.57
N LYS A 2 -93.86 -26.55 29.31
CA LYS A 2 -93.07 -25.57 28.49
C LYS A 2 -91.53 -25.74 28.41
N LYS A 3 -90.80 -25.81 27.29
CA LYS A 3 -90.92 -25.44 25.85
C LYS A 3 -89.77 -26.20 25.12
N LYS A 4 -89.99 -26.89 24.00
CA LYS A 4 -89.82 -26.43 22.59
C LYS A 4 -88.47 -25.75 22.29
N ASN A 5 -87.58 -26.37 21.49
CA ASN A 5 -87.50 -26.16 20.03
C ASN A 5 -86.29 -26.85 19.34
N LYS A 6 -86.63 -27.48 18.21
CA LYS A 6 -85.78 -27.97 17.10
C LYS A 6 -84.70 -26.97 16.67
N VAL A 7 -83.54 -27.49 16.25
CA VAL A 7 -82.93 -27.12 14.96
C VAL A 7 -82.34 -28.36 14.30
N ILE A 8 -82.86 -28.69 13.13
CA ILE A 8 -82.29 -29.62 12.16
C ILE A 8 -81.49 -28.77 11.18
N VAL A 9 -80.23 -29.13 10.94
CA VAL A 9 -79.56 -28.86 9.66
C VAL A 9 -78.63 -30.04 9.38
N ASN A 10 -79.10 -30.93 8.51
CA ASN A 10 -78.28 -31.92 7.81
C ASN A 10 -77.89 -31.27 6.48
N LEU A 11 -76.61 -30.97 6.30
CA LEU A 11 -76.05 -30.46 5.05
C LEU A 11 -75.15 -31.54 4.45
N SER A 12 -75.72 -32.34 3.56
CA SER A 12 -75.01 -33.10 2.55
C SER A 12 -74.65 -32.19 1.35
N ALA A 13 -73.50 -32.48 0.73
CA ALA A 13 -72.96 -31.95 -0.52
C ALA A 13 -72.34 -30.53 -0.42
N LEU A 14 -71.08 -30.31 -0.83
CA LEU A 14 -70.45 -30.78 -2.06
C LEU A 14 -68.96 -31.13 -1.87
N ALA A 15 -68.62 -32.33 -2.36
CA ALA A 15 -67.43 -32.68 -3.12
C ALA A 15 -66.08 -32.06 -2.71
N ASN A 16 -65.12 -32.89 -2.30
CA ASN A 16 -64.16 -33.50 -3.24
C ASN A 16 -63.05 -34.23 -2.46
N ILE A 17 -63.25 -35.52 -2.17
CA ILE A 17 -62.20 -36.40 -1.66
C ILE A 17 -61.58 -37.11 -2.88
N LYS A 18 -60.40 -36.65 -3.29
CA LYS A 18 -59.43 -37.43 -4.07
C LYS A 18 -58.04 -37.14 -3.48
N SER A 19 -57.57 -38.01 -2.60
CA SER A 19 -56.62 -39.09 -2.91
C SER A 19 -55.25 -38.58 -3.35
N GLY A 20 -54.28 -38.60 -2.43
CA GLY A 20 -52.87 -38.41 -2.75
C GLY A 20 -52.00 -38.65 -1.53
N ARG A 21 -51.32 -39.80 -1.49
CA ARG A 21 -50.26 -40.10 -0.52
C ARG A 21 -49.27 -38.94 -0.45
N GLN A 22 -49.12 -38.36 0.74
CA GLN A 22 -48.02 -37.47 1.09
C GLN A 22 -46.71 -38.28 1.12
N GLN A 23 -46.12 -38.52 -0.05
CA GLN A 23 -44.69 -38.86 -0.16
C GLN A 23 -43.91 -37.55 -0.17
N ARG A 24 -43.14 -37.34 0.90
CA ARG A 24 -42.32 -36.16 1.16
C ARG A 24 -41.15 -36.07 0.15
N PRO A 25 -41.01 -35.00 -0.64
CA PRO A 25 -39.79 -34.72 -1.38
C PRO A 25 -39.27 -33.32 -0.99
N GLY A 26 -39.02 -33.10 0.30
CA GLY A 26 -38.66 -31.77 0.83
C GLY A 26 -37.21 -31.60 1.26
N LEU A 27 -36.37 -32.65 1.22
CA LEU A 27 -35.01 -32.58 1.78
C LEU A 27 -33.89 -32.68 0.73
N ARG A 28 -34.22 -32.74 -0.56
CA ARG A 28 -33.21 -32.87 -1.64
C ARG A 28 -32.97 -31.61 -2.47
N ILE A 29 -33.71 -30.52 -2.24
CA ILE A 29 -33.56 -29.25 -2.98
C ILE A 29 -32.97 -28.15 -2.07
N LEU A 30 -32.03 -28.52 -1.18
CA LEU A 30 -31.24 -27.54 -0.41
C LEU A 30 -29.72 -27.69 -0.64
N LEU A 31 -29.30 -28.61 -1.52
CA LEU A 31 -27.88 -28.94 -1.76
C LEU A 31 -27.39 -28.66 -3.19
N MET A 32 -28.07 -27.76 -3.93
CA MET A 32 -27.68 -27.37 -5.29
C MET A 32 -27.65 -25.85 -5.51
N MET A 33 -27.36 -25.07 -4.47
CA MET A 33 -27.17 -23.61 -4.54
C MET A 33 -25.88 -23.17 -3.83
N PHE A 34 -24.78 -23.93 -3.98
CA PHE A 34 -23.48 -23.50 -3.43
C PHE A 34 -22.26 -24.15 -4.11
N SER A 35 -22.26 -24.34 -5.44
CA SER A 35 -21.05 -24.81 -6.14
C SER A 35 -20.67 -24.00 -7.39
N LEU A 36 -21.19 -22.78 -7.53
CA LEU A 36 -20.81 -21.90 -8.63
C LEU A 36 -20.51 -20.50 -8.09
N VAL A 37 -19.32 -20.37 -7.51
CA VAL A 37 -18.42 -19.19 -7.48
C VAL A 37 -17.31 -19.56 -6.49
N CYS A 38 -16.42 -20.44 -6.93
CA CYS A 38 -15.05 -20.50 -6.45
C CYS A 38 -14.18 -20.71 -7.70
N ALA A 39 -14.32 -19.81 -8.68
CA ALA A 39 -13.17 -19.54 -9.54
C ALA A 39 -12.12 -18.96 -8.60
N ALA A 40 -11.15 -19.78 -8.24
CA ALA A 40 -9.96 -19.33 -7.55
C ALA A 40 -9.29 -18.31 -8.47
N ALA A 41 -9.66 -17.04 -8.33
CA ALA A 41 -8.72 -15.97 -8.56
C ALA A 41 -7.61 -16.27 -7.56
N SER A 42 -6.53 -16.89 -8.04
CA SER A 42 -5.25 -16.74 -7.38
C SER A 42 -5.02 -15.24 -7.32
N VAL A 43 -5.44 -14.61 -6.22
CA VAL A 43 -4.93 -13.30 -5.85
C VAL A 43 -3.46 -13.57 -5.64
N GLN A 44 -2.62 -13.30 -6.64
CA GLN A 44 -1.20 -13.19 -6.40
C GLN A 44 -1.06 -12.18 -5.26
N ALA A 45 -0.68 -12.69 -4.09
CA ALA A 45 -0.23 -11.84 -3.00
C ALA A 45 1.05 -11.17 -3.50
N GLN A 46 0.91 -9.97 -4.06
CA GLN A 46 2.03 -9.04 -4.07
C GLN A 46 2.40 -8.85 -2.59
N PRO A 47 3.69 -8.84 -2.23
CA PRO A 47 4.11 -8.48 -0.88
C PRO A 47 3.81 -7.00 -0.63
N GLN A 48 2.53 -6.70 -0.40
CA GLN A 48 2.04 -5.41 0.05
C GLN A 48 2.35 -5.35 1.54
N GLY A 49 3.45 -4.68 1.91
CA GLY A 49 3.72 -4.44 3.33
C GLY A 49 5.17 -4.18 3.75
N MET A 50 6.15 -4.28 2.86
CA MET A 50 7.48 -3.72 3.11
C MET A 50 7.53 -2.38 2.40
N LEU A 51 7.45 -1.28 3.15
CA LEU A 51 7.43 0.09 2.64
C LEU A 51 8.36 0.24 1.43
N ASP A 52 7.80 0.54 0.26
CA ASP A 52 8.64 0.83 -0.90
C ASP A 52 9.31 2.19 -0.67
N ARG A 53 10.59 2.12 -0.31
CA ARG A 53 11.40 3.29 0.01
C ARG A 53 11.73 4.12 -1.24
N LEU A 54 11.61 3.52 -2.42
CA LEU A 54 11.85 4.16 -3.71
C LEU A 54 10.74 5.14 -4.09
N GLU A 55 9.55 4.99 -3.52
CA GLU A 55 8.38 5.82 -3.82
C GLU A 55 8.04 6.80 -2.69
N LYS A 56 8.83 6.78 -1.60
CA LYS A 56 8.55 7.57 -0.40
C LYS A 56 9.65 8.61 -0.15
N PRO A 57 9.32 9.91 -0.14
CA PRO A 57 10.25 10.96 0.24
C PRO A 57 10.85 10.77 1.62
N ALA A 58 12.08 11.27 1.80
CA ALA A 58 12.73 11.29 3.10
C ALA A 58 11.91 12.13 4.09
N HIS A 59 11.72 11.60 5.30
CA HIS A 59 11.05 12.35 6.35
C HIS A 59 11.94 13.48 6.86
N LYS A 60 11.38 14.67 7.03
CA LYS A 60 12.08 15.78 7.70
C LYS A 60 12.20 15.46 9.19
N ALA A 61 13.41 15.23 9.68
CA ALA A 61 13.66 14.88 11.06
C ALA A 61 14.29 16.07 11.81
N VAL A 62 13.72 16.41 12.97
CA VAL A 62 14.21 17.50 13.84
C VAL A 62 15.68 17.30 14.24
N LYS A 63 16.13 16.03 14.31
CA LYS A 63 17.49 15.62 14.66
C LYS A 63 18.18 14.86 13.52
N ALA A 64 17.93 15.23 12.27
CA ALA A 64 18.52 14.53 11.13
C ALA A 64 20.07 14.48 11.20
N ALA A 65 20.71 15.51 11.79
CA ALA A 65 22.16 15.53 12.05
C ALA A 65 22.65 14.49 13.08
N GLU A 66 21.77 13.88 13.86
CA GLU A 66 22.08 12.78 14.79
C GLU A 66 21.87 11.39 14.17
N SER A 67 21.52 11.32 12.88
CA SER A 67 21.36 10.05 12.16
C SER A 67 22.70 9.44 11.76
N SER A 68 22.69 8.16 11.39
CA SER A 68 23.87 7.49 10.83
C SER A 68 24.19 8.12 9.47
N LEU A 69 25.36 8.78 9.39
CA LEU A 69 25.87 9.44 8.19
C LEU A 69 26.93 8.56 7.55
N ASN A 70 26.75 8.27 6.27
CA ASN A 70 27.56 7.30 5.53
C ASN A 70 28.66 7.98 4.69
N SER A 71 28.43 9.20 4.21
CA SER A 71 29.39 9.93 3.36
C SER A 71 29.21 11.45 3.44
N LEU A 72 30.28 12.19 3.12
CA LEU A 72 30.33 13.65 3.04
C LEU A 72 31.03 14.07 1.75
N ALA A 73 30.58 15.16 1.13
CA ALA A 73 31.25 15.83 0.01
C ALA A 73 31.16 17.35 0.14
N LEU A 74 32.07 18.05 -0.55
CA LEU A 74 32.06 19.51 -0.67
C LEU A 74 31.49 19.92 -2.02
N ALA A 75 30.63 20.94 -2.01
CA ALA A 75 30.09 21.63 -3.18
C ALA A 75 30.46 23.13 -3.05
N GLY A 76 31.65 23.49 -3.52
CA GLY A 76 32.25 24.79 -3.18
C GLY A 76 32.45 24.93 -1.67
N ASP A 77 31.91 26.00 -1.07
CA ASP A 77 31.96 26.25 0.38
C ASP A 77 30.86 25.50 1.17
N ARG A 78 30.00 24.74 0.49
CA ARG A 78 28.93 23.96 1.12
C ARG A 78 29.41 22.56 1.44
N THR A 79 29.08 22.10 2.63
CA THR A 79 29.26 20.70 3.04
C THR A 79 27.94 19.96 2.88
N VAL A 80 27.96 18.82 2.20
CA VAL A 80 26.79 17.94 2.01
C VAL A 80 27.09 16.56 2.60
N VAL A 81 26.18 16.04 3.42
CA VAL A 81 26.27 14.72 4.05
C VAL A 81 25.06 13.86 3.70
N VAL A 82 25.28 12.57 3.53
CA VAL A 82 24.23 11.60 3.21
C VAL A 82 24.24 10.46 4.20
N GLY A 83 23.08 9.86 4.43
CA GLY A 83 22.93 8.80 5.43
C GLY A 83 21.70 7.92 5.21
N GLU A 84 21.28 7.27 6.29
CA GLU A 84 20.14 6.36 6.28
C GLU A 84 18.81 7.07 5.98
N ARG A 85 17.82 6.29 5.52
CA ARG A 85 16.43 6.73 5.35
C ARG A 85 16.25 7.95 4.43
N GLY A 86 17.11 8.11 3.43
CA GLY A 86 17.09 9.23 2.49
C GLY A 86 17.54 10.55 3.08
N HIS A 87 18.19 10.56 4.25
CA HIS A 87 18.70 11.80 4.83
C HIS A 87 19.87 12.34 3.99
N ILE A 88 19.67 13.56 3.49
CA ILE A 88 20.73 14.42 2.98
C ILE A 88 20.66 15.72 3.75
N LEU A 89 21.77 16.13 4.35
CA LEU A 89 21.91 17.42 5.00
C LEU A 89 22.97 18.22 4.31
N TRP A 90 22.81 19.54 4.37
CA TRP A 90 23.78 20.47 3.85
C TRP A 90 23.93 21.66 4.78
N MET A 91 25.10 22.30 4.70
CA MET A 91 25.47 23.44 5.50
C MET A 91 26.40 24.32 4.69
N ASP A 92 26.08 25.61 4.58
CA ASP A 92 27.01 26.58 4.02
C ASP A 92 28.11 26.89 5.05
N GLY A 93 29.36 26.97 4.60
CA GLY A 93 30.51 27.21 5.48
C GLY A 93 30.41 28.49 6.33
N ALA A 94 29.64 29.49 5.89
CA ALA A 94 29.40 30.73 6.62
C ALA A 94 28.37 30.57 7.77
N ASP A 95 27.43 29.62 7.63
CA ASP A 95 26.22 29.59 8.43
C ASP A 95 26.30 28.63 9.62
N ASN A 96 27.19 27.62 9.61
CA ASN A 96 27.32 26.61 10.68
C ASN A 96 26.01 25.95 11.17
N HIS A 97 24.96 25.95 10.33
CA HIS A 97 23.66 25.34 10.62
C HIS A 97 23.31 24.30 9.56
N TRP A 98 22.92 23.09 10.01
CA TRP A 98 22.48 22.01 9.14
C TRP A 98 21.04 22.22 8.66
N ARG A 99 20.83 22.05 7.36
CA ARG A 99 19.52 22.04 6.70
C ARG A 99 19.31 20.68 6.03
N GLN A 100 18.10 20.15 6.07
CA GLN A 100 17.78 18.89 5.40
C GLN A 100 17.26 19.14 4.00
N ALA A 101 17.87 18.50 3.01
CA ALA A 101 17.51 18.60 1.60
C ALA A 101 16.15 17.95 1.30
N ASP A 102 15.54 18.32 0.18
CA ASP A 102 14.37 17.63 -0.37
C ASP A 102 14.82 16.41 -1.17
N VAL A 103 14.39 15.22 -0.72
CA VAL A 103 14.85 13.93 -1.27
C VAL A 103 13.62 13.06 -1.58
N PRO A 104 13.49 12.55 -2.81
CA PRO A 104 12.27 11.85 -3.26
C PRO A 104 12.19 10.40 -2.80
N VAL A 105 13.24 9.89 -2.15
CA VAL A 105 13.36 8.50 -1.68
C VAL A 105 13.74 8.45 -0.21
N SER A 106 13.48 7.31 0.42
CA SER A 106 13.82 7.01 1.81
C SER A 106 14.70 5.77 1.94
N SER A 107 15.37 5.36 0.85
CA SER A 107 16.41 4.33 0.87
C SER A 107 17.69 4.88 1.50
N ASP A 108 18.54 4.00 2.02
CA ASP A 108 19.81 4.41 2.62
C ASP A 108 20.77 4.85 1.52
N LEU A 109 21.38 6.02 1.73
CA LEU A 109 22.30 6.64 0.79
C LEU A 109 23.72 6.35 1.27
N THR A 110 24.57 5.90 0.35
CA THR A 110 25.88 5.30 0.70
C THR A 110 27.05 6.17 0.28
N ALA A 111 26.90 6.96 -0.78
CA ALA A 111 27.94 7.88 -1.25
C ALA A 111 27.36 9.13 -1.90
N VAL A 112 28.12 10.22 -1.83
CA VAL A 112 27.82 11.50 -2.47
C VAL A 112 29.09 12.06 -3.11
N GLN A 113 28.96 12.68 -4.27
CA GLN A 113 30.05 13.40 -4.93
C GLN A 113 29.50 14.62 -5.65
N PHE A 114 30.27 15.70 -5.68
CA PHE A 114 30.00 16.90 -6.47
C PHE A 114 31.05 17.04 -7.58
N VAL A 115 30.59 17.44 -8.77
CA VAL A 115 31.43 17.71 -9.93
C VAL A 115 31.83 19.19 -9.95
N ASP A 116 30.93 20.05 -9.47
CA ASP A 116 31.12 21.49 -9.26
C ASP A 116 30.30 21.95 -8.04
N GLU A 117 30.21 23.26 -7.80
CA GLU A 117 29.47 23.82 -6.65
C GLU A 117 27.95 23.57 -6.67
N ASN A 118 27.38 23.25 -7.84
CA ASN A 118 25.94 23.09 -8.03
C ASN A 118 25.55 21.64 -8.36
N THR A 119 26.39 20.93 -9.10
CA THR A 119 26.08 19.64 -9.71
C THR A 119 26.61 18.49 -8.87
N GLY A 120 25.71 17.68 -8.32
CA GLY A 120 26.04 16.57 -7.44
C GLY A 120 25.28 15.29 -7.72
N TRP A 121 25.88 14.17 -7.34
CA TRP A 121 25.33 12.82 -7.49
C TRP A 121 25.37 12.06 -6.18
N VAL A 122 24.30 11.30 -5.93
CA VAL A 122 24.19 10.41 -4.78
C VAL A 122 23.80 9.03 -5.26
N VAL A 123 24.39 8.00 -4.63
CA VAL A 123 24.00 6.61 -4.81
C VAL A 123 23.58 5.99 -3.48
N GLY A 124 22.75 4.95 -3.55
CA GLY A 124 22.26 4.27 -2.36
C GLY A 124 21.84 2.83 -2.61
N HIS A 125 21.24 2.23 -1.59
CA HIS A 125 20.58 0.94 -1.69
C HIS A 125 19.46 0.96 -2.73
N ASP A 126 18.97 -0.23 -3.10
CA ASP A 126 17.84 -0.40 -4.02
C ASP A 126 18.07 0.21 -5.42
N GLY A 127 19.35 0.35 -5.82
CA GLY A 127 19.75 0.90 -7.13
C GLY A 127 19.50 2.40 -7.28
N VAL A 128 19.32 3.14 -6.17
CA VAL A 128 19.04 4.58 -6.20
C VAL A 128 20.23 5.35 -6.76
N VAL A 129 19.94 6.23 -7.72
CA VAL A 129 20.82 7.30 -8.21
C VAL A 129 20.04 8.61 -8.19
N LEU A 130 20.56 9.59 -7.46
CA LEU A 130 20.01 10.94 -7.38
C LEU A 130 20.96 11.97 -7.98
N HIS A 131 20.38 13.06 -8.47
CA HIS A 131 21.12 14.19 -9.03
C HIS A 131 20.58 15.52 -8.50
N SER A 132 21.49 16.42 -8.16
CA SER A 132 21.23 17.81 -7.76
C SER A 132 21.89 18.78 -8.75
N GLN A 133 21.26 19.94 -8.93
CA GLN A 133 21.76 21.06 -9.73
C GLN A 133 21.80 22.38 -8.92
N ASP A 134 21.63 22.29 -7.61
CA ASP A 134 21.50 23.43 -6.69
C ASP A 134 22.39 23.29 -5.45
N GLY A 135 23.49 22.55 -5.58
CA GLY A 135 24.45 22.38 -4.47
C GLY A 135 23.91 21.46 -3.37
N GLY A 136 22.94 20.61 -3.68
CA GLY A 136 22.40 19.61 -2.77
C GLY A 136 21.22 20.06 -1.92
N GLU A 137 20.56 21.19 -2.24
CA GLU A 137 19.33 21.60 -1.56
C GLU A 137 18.15 20.73 -1.95
N SER A 138 18.08 20.35 -3.24
CA SER A 138 17.08 19.45 -3.77
C SER A 138 17.70 18.37 -4.66
N TRP A 139 17.05 17.21 -4.67
CA TRP A 139 17.52 16.03 -5.39
C TRP A 139 16.41 15.43 -6.25
N SER A 140 16.79 15.04 -7.46
CA SER A 140 15.92 14.37 -8.42
C SER A 140 16.33 12.92 -8.60
N LEU A 141 15.36 12.01 -8.61
CA LEU A 141 15.63 10.60 -8.89
C LEU A 141 15.93 10.41 -10.38
N GLN A 142 17.09 9.81 -10.67
CA GLN A 142 17.52 9.51 -12.04
C GLN A 142 17.35 8.02 -12.36
N LEU A 143 17.65 7.16 -11.39
CA LEU A 143 17.54 5.71 -11.54
C LEU A 143 17.15 5.06 -10.20
N ASN A 144 16.38 3.99 -10.25
CA ASN A 144 16.12 3.09 -9.13
C ASN A 144 16.00 1.62 -9.57
N GLY A 145 15.91 0.72 -8.59
CA GLY A 145 15.76 -0.72 -8.81
C GLY A 145 14.52 -1.11 -9.59
N HIS A 146 13.40 -0.38 -9.47
CA HIS A 146 12.18 -0.64 -10.24
C HIS A 146 12.40 -0.39 -11.74
N GLN A 147 13.05 0.72 -12.08
CA GLN A 147 13.38 1.06 -13.46
C GLN A 147 14.39 0.06 -14.04
N ILE A 148 15.39 -0.36 -13.26
CA ILE A 148 16.36 -1.38 -13.68
C ILE A 148 15.66 -2.72 -13.95
N ALA A 149 14.77 -3.15 -13.05
CA ALA A 149 14.05 -4.42 -13.19
C ALA A 149 13.12 -4.46 -14.40
N ALA A 150 12.55 -3.32 -14.80
CA ALA A 150 11.67 -3.21 -15.96
C ALA A 150 12.37 -3.33 -17.32
N LEU A 151 13.71 -3.41 -17.35
CA LEU A 151 14.50 -3.55 -18.59
C LEU A 151 14.67 -5.01 -19.05
N HIS A 152 14.15 -5.98 -18.28
CA HIS A 152 14.27 -7.43 -18.52
C HIS A 152 12.89 -8.08 -18.71
#